data_AF-A0A9E4E948-F1
#
_entry.id   AF-A0A9E4E948-F1
#
_cell.length_a   1.000
_cell.length_b   1.000
_cell.length_c   1.000
_cell.angle_alpha   90.00
_cell.angle_beta   90.00
_cell.angle_gamma   90.00
#
_symmetry.space_group_name_H-M   'P 1'
#
loop_
_entity.id
_entity.type
_entity.pdbx_description
1 polymer ?
#
loop_
_entity_poly.entity_id
_entity_poly.type
_entity_poly.pdbx_seq_one_letter_code
_entity_poly.pdbx_strand_id
1 'polypeptide(L)' 'MLESLDPKLIDVTIAYTNQSNFWQFLGGSVGKIKIEATQFSMRSVVDGGIGRWLEERWTCKDALLDDIARGRSLAN' A
#
# COMPACT_ATOMS: atom_id res chain seq x y z
N MET A 1 2.94 6.16 35.13
CA MET A 1 2.93 5.05 34.16
C MET A 1 2.95 5.70 32.78
N LEU A 2 4.11 5.77 32.14
CA LEU A 2 4.21 6.24 30.76
C LEU A 2 3.73 5.09 29.88
N GLU A 3 2.57 5.24 29.25
CA GLU A 3 2.14 4.33 28.19
C GLU A 3 3.28 4.20 27.18
N SER A 4 3.69 2.97 26.84
CA SER A 4 4.67 2.78 25.79
C SER A 4 4.07 3.38 24.51
N LEU A 5 4.61 4.52 24.08
CA LEU A 5 4.31 5.14 22.80
C LEU A 5 4.76 4.16 21.72
N ASP A 6 3.90 3.22 21.37
CA ASP A 6 4.09 2.30 20.26
C ASP A 6 3.79 3.08 18.99
N PRO A 7 4.81 3.53 18.25
CA PRO A 7 4.60 4.41 17.10
C PRO A 7 3.73 3.70 16.07
N LYS A 8 2.83 4.46 15.44
CA LYS A 8 2.01 3.92 14.36
C LYS A 8 2.80 3.96 13.07
N LEU A 9 2.81 2.84 12.36
CA LEU A 9 3.36 2.74 11.01
C LEU A 9 2.19 2.82 10.03
N ILE A 10 2.30 3.70 9.04
CA ILE A 10 1.32 3.82 7.97
C ILE A 10 1.95 3.26 6.70
N ASP A 11 1.37 2.18 6.19
CA ASP A 11 1.72 1.63 4.88
C ASP A 11 0.81 2.26 3.82
N VAL A 12 1.40 2.96 2.85
CA VAL A 12 0.67 3.63 1.77
C VAL A 12 1.08 3.02 0.44
N THR A 13 0.09 2.63 -0.36
CA THR A 13 0.28 2.14 -1.72
C THR A 13 -0.46 3.06 -2.69
N ILE A 14 0.28 3.60 -3.67
CA ILE A 14 -0.28 4.40 -4.75
C ILE A 14 -0.17 3.58 -6.03
N ALA A 15 -1.31 3.27 -6.64
CA ALA A 15 -1.40 2.49 -7.86
C ALA A 15 -1.94 3.36 -9.01
N TYR A 16 -1.23 3.33 -10.13
CA TYR A 16 -1.64 4.02 -11.36
C TYR A 16 -2.56 3.09 -12.15
N THR A 17 -3.78 3.55 -12.43
CA THR A 17 -4.74 2.77 -13.22
C THR A 17 -4.37 2.80 -14.70
N ASN A 18 -4.84 1.84 -15.50
CA ASN A 18 -4.68 1.80 -16.97
C ASN A 18 -3.22 1.92 -17.46
N GLN A 19 -2.40 0.85 -17.38
CA GLN A 19 -1.00 0.79 -17.90
C GLN A 19 -0.21 2.12 -17.79
N SER A 20 -0.43 2.87 -16.70
CA SER A 20 0.12 4.21 -16.52
C SER A 20 1.25 4.15 -15.51
N ASN A 21 2.09 5.19 -15.48
CA ASN A 21 3.18 5.29 -14.53
C ASN A 21 3.21 6.65 -13.82
N PHE A 22 4.11 6.76 -12.84
CA PHE A 22 4.32 7.97 -12.04
C PHE A 22 4.55 9.23 -12.89
N TRP A 23 5.35 9.12 -13.96
CA TRP A 23 5.69 10.27 -14.80
C TRP A 23 4.48 10.77 -15.59
N GLN A 24 3.67 9.86 -16.10
CA GLN A 24 2.41 10.20 -16.76
C GLN A 24 1.43 10.87 -15.80
N PHE A 25 1.37 10.40 -14.53
CA PHE A 25 0.56 11.05 -13.51
C PHE A 25 1.02 12.48 -13.21
N LEU A 26 2.32 12.70 -13.01
CA LEU A 26 2.86 14.05 -12.82
C LEU A 26 2.64 14.95 -14.05
N GLY A 27 2.66 14.37 -15.25
CA GLY A 27 2.34 15.07 -16.50
C GLY A 27 0.85 15.36 -16.72
N GLY A 28 -0.03 14.93 -15.81
CA GLY A 28 -1.48 15.18 -15.87
C GLY A 28 -2.24 14.30 -16.86
N SER A 29 -1.61 13.29 -17.46
CA SER A 29 -2.27 12.39 -18.42
C SER A 29 -3.03 11.23 -17.76
N VAL A 30 -2.83 11.03 -16.45
CA VAL A 30 -3.53 10.01 -15.66
C VAL A 30 -4.71 10.63 -14.93
N GLY A 31 -5.93 10.30 -15.36
CA GLY A 31 -7.16 10.84 -14.76
C GLY A 31 -7.56 10.20 -13.42
N LYS A 32 -7.04 9.01 -13.09
CA LYS A 32 -7.37 8.27 -11.86
C LYS A 32 -6.20 7.47 -11.32
N ILE A 33 -5.98 7.57 -10.01
CA ILE A 33 -5.08 6.72 -9.23
C ILE A 33 -5.87 6.06 -8.11
N LYS A 34 -5.40 4.90 -7.64
CA LYS A 34 -5.90 4.25 -6.42
C LYS A 34 -4.90 4.47 -5.30
N ILE A 35 -5.38 4.84 -4.13
CA ILE A 35 -4.57 4.98 -2.92
C ILE A 35 -5.13 4.03 -1.88
N GLU A 36 -4.30 3.13 -1.37
CA GLU A 36 -4.62 2.28 -0.23
C GLU A 36 -3.70 2.62 0.93
N ALA A 37 -4.29 2.83 2.11
CA ALA A 37 -3.54 3.10 3.33
C ALA A 37 -3.96 2.09 4.40
N THR A 38 -2.98 1.49 5.07
CA THR A 38 -3.22 0.56 6.18
C THR A 38 -2.33 0.97 7.35
N GLN A 39 -2.94 1.02 8.54
CA GLN A 39 -2.25 1.37 9.76
C GLN A 39 -1.83 0.12 10.53
N PHE A 40 -0.59 0.10 10.98
CA PHE A 40 0.00 -0.95 11.81
C PHE A 40 0.54 -0.35 13.11
N SER A 41 0.68 -1.21 14.11
CA SER A 41 1.41 -0.91 15.33
C SER A 41 2.87 -1.33 15.14
N MET A 42 3.85 -0.55 15.62
CA MET A 42 5.25 -0.96 15.49
C MET A 42 5.53 -2.25 16.26
N ARG A 43 4.89 -2.44 17.42
CA ARG A 43 4.93 -3.69 18.18
C ARG A 43 4.50 -4.89 17.33
N SER A 44 3.36 -4.84 16.63
CA SER A 44 2.92 -5.95 15.78
C SER A 44 3.91 -6.29 14.66
N VAL A 45 4.59 -5.27 14.12
CA VAL A 45 5.60 -5.47 13.05
C VAL A 45 6.85 -6.14 13.61
N VAL A 46 7.32 -5.69 14.77
CA VAL A 46 8.53 -6.21 15.41
C VAL A 46 8.29 -7.63 15.95
N ASP A 47 7.19 -7.85 16.68
CA ASP A 47 6.86 -9.14 17.29
C ASP A 47 6.59 -10.23 16.24
N GLY A 48 6.00 -9.86 15.10
CA GLY A 48 5.77 -10.75 13.95
C GLY A 48 7.02 -11.01 13.09
N GLY A 49 8.12 -10.29 13.33
CA GLY A 49 9.33 -10.30 12.53
C GLY A 49 9.24 -9.37 11.32
N ILE A 50 10.13 -8.38 11.28
CA ILE A 50 10.15 -7.32 10.25
C ILE A 50 10.25 -7.91 8.83
N GLY A 51 11.12 -8.90 8.61
CA GLY A 51 11.29 -9.52 7.30
C GLY A 51 10.03 -10.20 6.79
N ARG A 52 9.38 -10.99 7.65
CA ARG A 52 8.10 -11.63 7.35
C ARG A 52 7.00 -10.60 7.08
N TRP A 53 6.92 -9.55 7.90
CA TRP A 53 5.96 -8.47 7.66
C TRP A 53 6.17 -7.80 6.30
N LEU A 54 7.42 -7.51 5.92
CA LEU A 54 7.74 -6.96 4.60
C LEU A 54 7.31 -7.89 3.46
N GLU A 55 7.56 -9.19 3.56
CA GLU A 55 7.15 -10.19 2.56
C GLU A 55 5.63 -10.28 2.41
N GLU A 56 4.90 -10.27 3.53
CA GLU A 56 3.43 -10.27 3.54
C GLU A 56 2.89 -8.99 2.89
N ARG A 57 3.44 -7.82 3.24
CA ARG A 57 3.05 -6.54 2.62
C ARG A 57 3.37 -6.49 1.15
N TRP A 58 4.52 -7.00 0.73
CA TRP A 58 4.89 -7.09 -0.68
C TRP A 58 3.88 -7.94 -1.45
N THR A 59 3.57 -9.14 -0.96
CA THR A 59 2.62 -10.07 -1.58
C THR A 59 1.22 -9.46 -1.70
N CYS A 60 0.73 -8.77 -0.65
CA CYS A 60 -0.55 -8.06 -0.71
C CYS A 60 -0.57 -6.97 -1.79
N LYS A 61 0.53 -6.21 -1.94
CA LYS A 61 0.63 -5.14 -2.94
C LYS A 61 0.71 -5.69 -4.36
N ASP A 62 1.44 -6.78 -4.58
CA ASP A 62 1.48 -7.45 -5.88
C ASP A 62 0.08 -7.93 -6.30
N ALA A 63 -0.67 -8.56 -5.38
CA ALA A 63 -2.04 -8.99 -5.65
C ALA A 63 -2.97 -7.80 -5.97
N LEU A 64 -2.85 -6.70 -5.24
CA LEU A 64 -3.58 -5.46 -5.51
C LEU A 64 -3.29 -4.92 -6.91
N LEU A 65 -2.01 -4.82 -7.27
CA LEU A 65 -1.58 -4.30 -8.57
C LEU A 65 -2.04 -5.20 -9.71
N ASP A 66 -2.00 -6.52 -9.52
CA ASP A 66 -2.54 -7.52 -10.44
C ASP A 66 -4.04 -7.33 -10.69
N ASP A 67 -4.83 -7.11 -9.64
CA ASP A 67 -6.28 -6.91 -9.77
C ASP A 67 -6.63 -5.57 -10.42
N ILE A 68 -5.84 -4.53 -10.18
CA ILE A 68 -5.96 -3.24 -10.88
C ILE A 68 -5.61 -3.41 -12.37
N ALA A 69 -4.52 -4.11 -12.69
CA ALA A 69 -4.11 -4.37 -14.07
C ALA A 69 -5.16 -5.17 -14.84
N ARG A 70 -5.89 -6.06 -14.16
CA ARG A 70 -6.99 -6.87 -14.73
C ARG A 70 -8.34 -6.15 -14.74
N GLY A 71 -8.42 -4.89 -14.28
CA GLY A 71 -9.64 -4.09 -14.28
C GLY A 71 -10.72 -4.58 -13.32
N ARG A 72 -10.38 -5.40 -12.32
CA ARG A 72 -11.35 -6.04 -11.41
C ARG A 72 -11.63 -5.26 -10.12
N SER A 73 -10.89 -4.18 -9.87
CA SER A 73 -11.11 -3.30 -8.71
C SER A 73 -11.62 -1.93 -9.19
N LEU A 74 -12.91 -1.87 -9.49
CA LEU A 74 -13.66 -0.62 -9.73
C LEU A 74 -14.88 -0.53 -8.80
N ALA A 75 -14.68 -0.82 -7.51
CA ALA A 75 -15.63 -0.45 -6.47
C ALA A 75 -14.92 0.48 -5.49
N ASN A 76 -15.49 1.69 -5.35
CA ASN A 76 -15.09 2.72 -4.40
C ASN A 76 -15.35 2.27 -2.96
#